data_AF-A0AAE9H924-F1
#
_entry.id   AF-A0AAE9H924-F1
#
_cell.length_a   1.000
_cell.length_b   1.000
_cell.length_c   1.000
_cell.angle_alpha   90.00
_cell.angle_beta   90.00
_cell.angle_gamma   90.00
#
_symmetry.space_group_name_H-M   'P 1'
#
loop_
_entity.id
_entity.type
_entity.pdbx_description
1 polymer ?
#
loop_
_entity_poly.entity_id
_entity_poly.type
_entity_poly.pdbx_seq_one_letter_code
_entity_poly.pdbx_strand_id
1 'polypeptide(L)'
;MLGGAAGAGGSGILGVLGLLKKLDITASVREDAVSLCPRARSNLRNLNNQIILKIEMIEARIFDTHKTVSEMRQKYVYFLLAAVGACIGFAVTQTSRLPLSIWSIPLAPALILWGASFLLGCRYIEQRANVITIRALLLERRQLELNNPNTELPPLPDTTEDLEAALKTLENRSSSSYKYQLVFFVSGTCFFLLWHIADMWRRIPEHMCLWV
;
A
#
# COMPACT_ATOMS: atom_id res chain seq x y z
N MET A 1 21.97 -7.14 -10.24
CA MET A 1 22.68 -6.04 -9.54
C MET A 1 21.78 -4.81 -9.55
N LEU A 2 21.20 -4.48 -8.40
CA LEU A 2 20.72 -3.15 -8.02
C LEU A 2 20.43 -3.24 -6.52
N GLY A 3 21.30 -2.63 -5.72
CA GLY A 3 21.19 -2.57 -4.28
C GLY A 3 20.34 -1.40 -3.82
N GLY A 4 19.98 -1.44 -2.53
CA GLY A 4 19.64 -0.25 -1.75
C GLY A 4 18.17 0.16 -1.76
N ALA A 5 17.44 -0.25 -0.72
CA ALA A 5 16.70 0.66 0.16
C ALA A 5 16.03 -0.15 1.28
N ALA A 6 16.70 -0.18 2.44
CA ALA A 6 16.10 -0.61 3.69
C ALA A 6 14.97 0.38 4.05
N GLY A 7 13.74 0.00 3.71
CA GLY A 7 12.53 0.76 4.03
C GLY A 7 12.12 0.53 5.48
N ALA A 8 12.37 1.54 6.32
CA ALA A 8 11.85 1.67 7.67
C ALA A 8 10.32 1.51 7.70
N GLY A 9 9.84 0.32 8.06
CA GLY A 9 8.42 0.01 8.26
C GLY A 9 8.15 -0.82 9.51
N GLY A 10 9.13 -0.92 10.42
CA GLY A 10 9.06 -1.76 11.62
C GLY A 10 8.67 -1.03 12.92
N SER A 11 8.27 0.23 12.87
CA SER A 11 8.15 1.06 14.09
C SER A 11 6.88 0.78 14.91
N GLY A 12 5.84 0.16 14.33
CA GLY A 12 4.58 -0.14 15.05
C GLY A 12 4.68 -1.32 16.02
N ILE A 13 5.29 -2.42 15.60
CA ILE A 13 5.31 -3.68 16.39
C ILE A 13 6.31 -3.60 17.55
N LEU A 14 7.44 -2.88 17.37
CA LEU A 14 8.40 -2.59 18.43
C LEU A 14 7.81 -1.72 19.55
N GLY A 15 6.82 -0.87 19.23
CA GLY A 15 6.08 -0.09 20.24
C GLY A 15 5.19 -0.96 21.13
N VAL A 16 4.54 -1.98 20.56
CA VAL A 16 3.65 -2.90 21.30
C VAL A 16 4.46 -3.85 22.20
N LEU A 17 5.60 -4.37 21.72
CA LEU A 17 6.50 -5.17 22.57
C LEU A 17 7.09 -4.34 23.73
N GLY A 18 7.38 -3.05 23.51
CA GLY A 18 7.78 -2.13 24.58
C GLY A 18 6.67 -1.85 25.61
N LEU A 19 5.40 -1.86 25.18
CA LEU A 19 4.23 -1.76 26.06
C LEU A 19 3.99 -3.05 26.86
N LEU A 20 4.18 -4.23 26.25
CA LEU A 20 4.09 -5.52 26.95
C LEU A 20 5.19 -5.68 28.00
N LYS A 21 6.41 -5.19 27.75
CA LYS A 21 7.48 -5.17 28.75
C LYS A 21 7.21 -4.19 29.91
N LYS A 22 6.43 -3.13 29.67
CA LYS A 22 5.89 -2.26 30.73
C LYS A 22 4.75 -2.94 31.51
N LEU A 23 4.01 -3.85 30.89
CA LEU A 23 2.95 -4.60 31.57
C LEU A 23 3.51 -5.61 32.60
N ASP A 24 4.73 -6.10 32.40
CA ASP A 24 5.44 -6.96 33.37
C ASP A 24 5.84 -6.18 34.64
N ILE A 25 6.13 -4.88 34.52
CA ILE A 25 6.37 -3.98 35.67
C ILE A 25 5.10 -3.82 36.52
N THR A 26 3.91 -3.88 35.90
CA THR A 26 2.63 -3.83 36.62
C THR A 26 2.39 -5.05 37.52
N ALA A 27 3.00 -6.21 37.22
CA ALA A 27 2.88 -7.40 38.06
C ALA A 27 3.65 -7.23 39.39
N SER A 28 4.84 -6.61 39.36
CA SER A 28 5.63 -6.29 40.56
C SER A 28 4.97 -5.22 41.44
N VAL A 29 4.35 -4.19 40.84
CA VAL A 29 3.62 -3.14 41.58
C VAL A 29 2.34 -3.67 42.26
N ARG A 30 1.82 -4.83 41.81
CA ARG A 30 0.60 -5.45 42.34
C ARG A 30 0.78 -5.98 43.76
N GLU A 31 1.98 -6.44 44.12
CA GLU A 31 2.26 -7.00 45.45
C GLU A 31 2.35 -5.93 46.53
N ASP A 32 2.97 -4.78 46.22
CA ASP A 32 3.04 -3.63 47.14
C ASP A 32 1.66 -2.96 47.35
N ALA A 33 0.76 -3.10 46.37
CA ALA A 33 -0.59 -2.53 46.41
C ALA A 33 -1.54 -3.22 47.42
N VAL A 34 -1.18 -4.39 47.94
CA VAL A 34 -2.01 -5.17 48.88
C VAL A 34 -2.13 -4.47 50.24
N SER A 35 -1.14 -3.66 50.61
CA SER A 35 -1.10 -2.90 51.87
C SER A 35 -1.87 -1.57 51.86
N LEU A 36 -2.37 -1.12 50.69
CA LEU A 36 -3.02 0.19 50.57
C LEU A 36 -4.44 0.23 51.15
N CYS A 37 -4.75 1.36 51.78
CA CYS A 37 -6.10 1.69 52.28
C CYS A 37 -7.19 1.43 51.22
N PRO A 38 -8.41 0.99 51.63
CA PRO A 38 -9.51 0.66 50.71
C PRO A 38 -9.84 1.74 49.66
N ARG A 39 -9.68 3.02 50.04
CA ARG A 39 -9.91 4.18 49.16
C ARG A 39 -8.88 4.32 48.04
N ALA A 40 -7.63 3.96 48.28
CA ALA A 40 -6.60 3.97 47.24
C ALA A 40 -6.82 2.83 46.24
N ARG A 41 -7.31 1.67 46.70
CA ARG A 41 -7.65 0.51 45.86
C ARG A 41 -8.79 0.79 44.87
N SER A 42 -9.81 1.57 45.25
CA SER A 42 -10.89 1.96 44.32
C SER A 42 -10.41 2.94 43.25
N ASN A 43 -9.56 3.91 43.61
CA ASN A 43 -8.98 4.85 42.66
C ASN A 43 -8.06 4.15 41.64
N LEU A 44 -7.27 3.17 42.10
CA LEU A 44 -6.40 2.36 41.24
C LEU A 44 -7.21 1.51 40.24
N ARG A 45 -8.34 0.92 40.66
CA ARG A 45 -9.25 0.22 39.74
C ARG A 45 -9.86 1.16 38.70
N ASN A 46 -10.31 2.33 39.10
CA ASN A 46 -10.84 3.32 38.16
C ASN A 46 -9.78 3.80 37.16
N LEU A 47 -8.55 4.04 37.62
CA LEU A 47 -7.44 4.42 36.75
C LEU A 47 -7.08 3.29 35.77
N ASN A 48 -7.05 2.04 36.23
CA ASN A 48 -6.75 0.90 35.37
C ASN A 48 -7.82 0.74 34.28
N ASN A 49 -9.10 0.82 34.64
CA ASN A 49 -10.21 0.78 33.68
C ASN A 49 -10.12 1.94 32.67
N GLN A 50 -9.77 3.15 33.12
CA GLN A 50 -9.59 4.30 32.23
C GLN A 50 -8.40 4.10 31.27
N ILE A 51 -7.30 3.51 31.73
CA ILE A 51 -6.14 3.20 30.89
C ILE A 51 -6.50 2.14 29.85
N ILE A 52 -7.16 1.06 30.26
CA ILE A 52 -7.60 -0.03 29.36
C ILE A 52 -8.50 0.54 28.25
N LEU A 53 -9.51 1.34 28.60
CA LEU A 53 -10.39 1.98 27.61
C LEU A 53 -9.64 2.90 26.65
N LYS A 54 -8.65 3.66 27.14
CA LYS A 54 -7.82 4.52 26.27
C LYS A 54 -6.96 3.70 25.31
N ILE A 55 -6.42 2.56 25.76
CA ILE A 55 -5.62 1.66 24.92
C ILE A 55 -6.50 1.05 23.83
N GLU A 56 -7.66 0.49 24.18
CA GLU A 56 -8.62 -0.07 23.21
C GLU A 56 -9.05 0.97 22.17
N MET A 57 -9.32 2.21 22.60
CA MET A 57 -9.66 3.30 21.71
C MET A 57 -8.52 3.66 20.74
N ILE A 58 -7.26 3.64 21.21
CA ILE A 58 -6.10 3.92 20.36
C ILE A 58 -5.91 2.80 19.33
N GLU A 59 -6.03 1.54 19.75
CA GLU A 59 -5.92 0.38 18.85
C GLU A 59 -6.99 0.40 17.77
N ALA A 60 -8.25 0.66 18.14
CA ALA A 60 -9.35 0.81 17.18
C ALA A 60 -9.07 1.93 16.17
N ARG A 61 -8.59 3.09 16.64
CA ARG A 61 -8.25 4.23 15.76
C ARG A 61 -7.10 3.92 14.80
N ILE A 62 -6.08 3.20 15.25
CA ILE A 62 -4.95 2.78 14.39
C ILE A 62 -5.48 1.85 13.30
N PHE A 63 -6.28 0.86 13.67
CA PHE A 63 -6.89 -0.09 12.74
C PHE A 63 -7.74 0.63 11.67
N ASP A 64 -8.61 1.55 12.08
CA ASP A 64 -9.44 2.34 11.17
C ASP A 64 -8.60 3.18 10.21
N THR A 65 -7.51 3.77 10.71
CA THR A 65 -6.58 4.56 9.87
C THR A 65 -5.92 3.68 8.80
N HIS A 66 -5.47 2.48 9.16
CA HIS A 66 -4.88 1.56 8.19
C HIS A 66 -5.89 1.10 7.14
N LYS A 67 -7.13 0.83 7.56
CA LYS A 67 -8.22 0.44 6.66
C LYS A 67 -8.50 1.56 5.65
N THR A 68 -8.76 2.77 6.12
CA THR A 68 -9.06 3.93 5.24
C THR A 68 -7.92 4.25 4.26
N VAL A 69 -6.66 4.21 4.70
CA VAL A 69 -5.50 4.40 3.82
C VAL A 69 -5.43 3.34 2.72
N SER A 70 -5.75 2.09 3.05
CA SER A 70 -5.72 1.00 2.07
C SER A 70 -6.83 1.11 1.03
N GLU A 71 -8.03 1.50 1.46
CA GLU A 71 -9.18 1.74 0.57
C GLU A 71 -8.93 2.92 -0.36
N MET A 72 -8.37 4.02 0.16
CA MET A 72 -7.97 5.16 -0.67
C MET A 72 -6.96 4.74 -1.73
N ARG A 73 -5.93 3.97 -1.35
CA ARG A 73 -4.90 3.50 -2.30
C ARG A 73 -5.48 2.67 -3.43
N GLN A 74 -6.45 1.79 -3.15
CA GLN A 74 -7.13 1.01 -4.20
C GLN A 74 -7.86 1.91 -5.19
N LYS A 75 -8.61 2.90 -4.70
CA LYS A 75 -9.31 3.88 -5.56
C LYS A 75 -8.32 4.65 -6.45
N TYR A 76 -7.17 5.06 -5.91
CA TYR A 76 -6.13 5.72 -6.68
C TYR A 76 -5.56 4.83 -7.80
N VAL A 77 -5.36 3.53 -7.57
CA VAL A 77 -4.86 2.62 -8.62
C VAL A 77 -5.86 2.47 -9.76
N TYR A 78 -7.16 2.35 -9.46
CA TYR A 78 -8.19 2.31 -10.52
C TYR A 78 -8.26 3.61 -11.30
N PHE A 79 -8.18 4.75 -10.62
CA PHE A 79 -8.10 6.06 -11.29
C PHE A 79 -6.87 6.15 -12.20
N LEU A 80 -5.71 5.68 -11.74
CA LEU A 80 -4.48 5.71 -12.51
C LEU A 80 -4.54 4.77 -13.74
N LEU A 81 -5.14 3.59 -13.59
CA LEU A 81 -5.37 2.67 -14.72
C LEU A 81 -6.30 3.29 -15.78
N ALA A 82 -7.37 3.95 -15.35
CA ALA A 82 -8.27 4.67 -16.25
C ALA A 82 -7.55 5.83 -16.96
N ALA A 83 -6.76 6.62 -16.22
CA ALA A 83 -5.96 7.70 -16.78
C ALA A 83 -4.95 7.20 -17.81
N VAL A 84 -4.24 6.10 -17.52
CA VAL A 84 -3.33 5.44 -18.48
C VAL A 84 -4.07 5.02 -19.75
N GLY A 85 -5.25 4.40 -19.62
CA GLY A 85 -6.09 4.03 -20.77
C GLY A 85 -6.48 5.23 -21.62
N ALA A 86 -6.88 6.34 -20.99
CA ALA A 86 -7.19 7.58 -21.67
C ALA A 86 -5.98 8.20 -22.38
N CYS A 87 -4.80 8.19 -21.75
CA CYS A 87 -3.55 8.67 -22.35
C CYS A 87 -3.15 7.84 -23.58
N ILE A 88 -3.25 6.51 -23.49
CA ILE A 88 -2.97 5.62 -24.62
C ILE A 88 -3.96 5.88 -25.76
N GLY A 89 -5.27 5.92 -25.46
CA GLY A 89 -6.30 6.21 -26.45
C GLY A 89 -6.08 7.57 -27.13
N PHE A 90 -5.78 8.61 -26.35
CA PHE A 90 -5.45 9.93 -26.86
C PHE A 90 -4.23 9.90 -27.79
N ALA A 91 -3.13 9.25 -27.37
CA ALA A 91 -1.93 9.13 -28.20
C ALA A 91 -2.20 8.38 -29.52
N VAL A 92 -3.05 7.34 -29.51
CA VAL A 92 -3.46 6.63 -30.73
C VAL A 92 -4.28 7.55 -31.65
N THR A 93 -5.24 8.32 -31.12
CA THR A 93 -6.04 9.24 -31.94
C THR A 93 -5.20 10.33 -32.59
N GLN A 94 -4.17 10.83 -31.89
CA GLN A 94 -3.27 11.85 -32.42
C GLN A 94 -2.35 11.28 -33.51
N THR A 95 -1.87 10.04 -33.36
CA THR A 95 -0.94 9.42 -34.29
C THR A 95 -1.60 8.83 -35.53
N SER A 96 -2.92 8.54 -35.48
CA SER A 96 -3.67 7.93 -36.59
C SER A 96 -3.66 8.75 -37.90
N ARG A 97 -3.37 10.06 -37.83
CA ARG A 97 -3.35 10.96 -39.00
C ARG A 97 -1.96 11.36 -39.46
N LEU A 98 -0.89 10.89 -38.82
CA LEU A 98 0.48 11.23 -39.19
C LEU A 98 1.12 10.09 -40.00
N PRO A 99 1.85 10.39 -41.10
CA PRO A 99 2.70 9.39 -41.74
C PRO A 99 3.80 8.95 -40.76
N LEU A 100 4.16 7.66 -40.78
CA LEU A 100 5.27 7.14 -39.98
C LEU A 100 6.56 7.87 -40.36
N SER A 101 6.97 8.81 -39.52
CA SER A 101 8.21 9.56 -39.65
C SER A 101 9.17 9.19 -38.53
N ILE A 102 10.47 9.32 -38.77
CA ILE A 102 11.53 9.08 -37.78
C ILE A 102 11.33 9.92 -36.51
N TRP A 103 10.63 11.05 -36.62
CA TRP A 103 10.25 11.90 -35.49
C TRP A 103 9.19 11.30 -34.56
N SER A 104 8.58 10.17 -34.93
CA SER A 104 7.63 9.42 -34.09
C SER A 104 8.33 8.41 -33.18
N ILE A 105 9.65 8.22 -33.31
CA ILE A 105 10.43 7.31 -32.48
C ILE A 105 10.27 7.58 -30.96
N PRO A 106 10.23 8.84 -30.46
CA PRO A 106 10.05 9.12 -29.03
C PRO A 106 8.67 8.73 -28.47
N LEU A 107 7.67 8.54 -29.33
CA LEU A 107 6.32 8.18 -28.92
C LEU A 107 6.21 6.69 -28.55
N ALA A 108 6.96 5.81 -29.22
CA ALA A 108 7.00 4.38 -28.93
C ALA A 108 7.43 4.07 -27.47
N PRO A 109 8.54 4.60 -26.93
CA PRO A 109 8.91 4.36 -25.54
C PRO A 109 7.89 4.96 -24.57
N ALA A 110 7.27 6.11 -24.87
CA ALA A 110 6.21 6.67 -24.02
C ALA A 110 5.02 5.69 -23.86
N LEU A 111 4.57 5.08 -24.97
CA LEU A 111 3.53 4.05 -24.94
C LEU A 111 3.97 2.78 -24.19
N ILE A 112 5.22 2.35 -24.35
CA ILE A 112 5.77 1.20 -23.62
C ILE A 112 5.82 1.49 -22.12
N LEU A 113 6.21 2.71 -21.71
CA LEU A 113 6.25 3.14 -20.31
C LEU A 113 4.84 3.16 -19.70
N TRP A 114 3.85 3.68 -20.41
CA TRP A 114 2.45 3.64 -19.98
C TRP A 114 1.90 2.20 -19.92
N GLY A 115 2.22 1.36 -20.91
CA GLY A 115 1.87 -0.05 -20.91
C GLY A 115 2.49 -0.82 -19.73
N ALA A 116 3.77 -0.56 -19.42
CA ALA A 116 4.44 -1.12 -18.26
C ALA A 116 3.77 -0.66 -16.95
N SER A 117 3.39 0.63 -16.85
CA SER A 117 2.62 1.14 -15.72
C SER A 117 1.28 0.42 -15.57
N PHE A 118 0.55 0.19 -16.68
CA PHE A 118 -0.71 -0.55 -16.68
C PHE A 118 -0.53 -1.99 -16.17
N LEU A 119 0.48 -2.72 -16.66
CA LEU A 119 0.77 -4.09 -16.23
C LEU A 119 1.13 -4.16 -14.74
N LEU A 120 1.89 -3.19 -14.23
CA LEU A 120 2.20 -3.08 -12.80
C LEU A 120 0.95 -2.81 -11.97
N GLY A 121 0.03 -1.98 -12.46
CA GLY A 121 -1.27 -1.71 -11.83
C GLY A 121 -2.15 -2.95 -11.73
N CYS A 122 -2.26 -3.74 -12.81
CA CYS A 122 -3.01 -5.00 -12.80
C CYS A 122 -2.40 -6.01 -11.80
N ARG A 123 -1.07 -6.17 -11.82
CA ARG A 123 -0.37 -7.05 -10.87
C ARG A 123 -0.57 -6.62 -9.42
N TYR A 124 -0.62 -5.31 -9.16
CA TYR A 124 -0.89 -4.79 -7.82
C TYR A 124 -2.28 -5.20 -7.32
N ILE A 125 -3.31 -5.09 -8.17
CA ILE A 125 -4.69 -5.48 -7.84
C ILE A 125 -4.77 -6.98 -7.55
N GLU A 126 -4.16 -7.81 -8.40
CA GLU A 126 -4.13 -9.27 -8.23
C GLU A 126 -3.45 -9.68 -6.91
N GLN A 127 -2.27 -9.11 -6.62
CA GLN A 127 -1.58 -9.38 -5.35
C GLN A 127 -2.41 -8.96 -4.14
N ARG A 128 -3.12 -7.84 -4.23
CA ARG A 128 -4.02 -7.37 -3.16
C ARG A 128 -5.21 -8.31 -2.95
N ALA A 129 -5.83 -8.79 -4.03
CA ALA A 129 -6.91 -9.77 -3.94
C ALA A 129 -6.43 -11.03 -3.22
N ASN A 130 -5.26 -11.56 -3.59
CA ASN A 130 -4.67 -12.73 -2.96
C ASN A 130 -4.39 -12.51 -1.46
N VAL A 131 -3.87 -11.35 -1.07
CA VAL A 131 -3.64 -11.01 0.34
C VAL A 131 -4.94 -10.99 1.15
N ILE A 132 -6.02 -10.46 0.58
CA ILE A 132 -7.34 -10.44 1.24
C ILE A 132 -7.86 -11.85 1.42
N THR A 133 -7.78 -12.69 0.38
CA THR A 133 -8.21 -14.10 0.44
C THR A 133 -7.44 -14.87 1.50
N ILE A 134 -6.11 -14.73 1.55
CA ILE A 134 -5.27 -15.40 2.56
C ILE A 134 -5.65 -14.94 3.98
N ARG A 135 -5.89 -13.64 4.18
CA ARG A 135 -6.32 -13.11 5.49
C ARG A 135 -7.71 -13.60 5.89
N ALA A 136 -8.64 -13.74 4.94
CA ALA A 136 -9.97 -14.28 5.21
C ALA A 136 -9.89 -15.74 5.68
N LEU A 137 -9.09 -16.56 5.00
CA LEU A 137 -8.84 -17.96 5.40
C LEU A 137 -8.20 -18.07 6.79
N LEU A 138 -7.26 -17.17 7.11
CA LEU A 138 -6.66 -17.10 8.44
C LEU A 138 -7.66 -16.75 9.54
N LEU A 139 -8.58 -15.81 9.28
CA LEU A 139 -9.61 -15.42 10.24
C LEU A 139 -10.61 -16.55 10.47
N GLU A 140 -11.05 -17.22 9.40
CA GLU A 140 -11.92 -18.39 9.47
C GLU A 140 -11.30 -19.50 10.31
N ARG A 141 -10.00 -19.79 10.08
CA ARG A 141 -9.27 -20.79 10.89
C ARG A 141 -9.22 -20.42 12.36
N ARG A 142 -8.84 -19.18 12.71
CA ARG A 142 -8.82 -18.72 14.11
C ARG A 142 -10.19 -18.84 14.77
N GLN A 143 -11.26 -18.55 14.02
CA GLN A 143 -12.62 -18.67 14.51
C GLN A 143 -13.03 -20.14 14.75
N LEU A 144 -12.61 -21.06 13.89
CA LEU A 144 -12.83 -22.49 14.09
C LEU A 144 -12.06 -23.03 15.31
N GLU A 145 -10.80 -22.61 15.50
CA GLU A 145 -9.97 -22.97 16.65
C GLU A 145 -10.59 -22.50 17.98
N LEU A 146 -11.17 -21.30 18.02
CA LEU A 146 -11.90 -20.81 19.20
C LEU A 146 -13.18 -21.61 19.48
N ASN A 147 -13.90 -22.04 18.45
CA ASN A 147 -15.19 -22.71 18.60
C ASN A 147 -15.05 -24.21 18.89
N ASN A 148 -14.04 -24.89 18.34
CA ASN A 148 -13.81 -26.32 18.54
C ASN A 148 -12.32 -26.64 18.65
N PRO A 149 -11.73 -26.61 19.86
CA PRO A 149 -10.29 -26.82 20.05
C PRO A 149 -9.81 -28.25 19.70
N ASN A 150 -10.73 -29.21 19.52
CA ASN A 150 -10.41 -30.61 19.21
C ASN A 150 -10.64 -30.98 17.73
N THR A 151 -11.04 -30.04 16.87
CA THR A 151 -11.27 -30.34 15.45
C THR A 151 -9.94 -30.36 14.70
N GLU A 152 -9.59 -31.51 14.11
CA GLU A 152 -8.49 -31.61 13.16
C GLU A 152 -8.80 -30.75 11.93
N LEU A 153 -8.14 -29.59 11.86
CA LEU A 153 -8.23 -28.69 10.73
C LEU A 153 -7.41 -29.24 9.54
N PRO A 154 -7.81 -28.95 8.29
CA PRO A 154 -7.03 -29.33 7.12
C PRO A 154 -5.57 -28.85 7.24
N PRO A 155 -4.59 -29.64 6.79
CA PRO A 155 -3.18 -29.25 6.83
C PRO A 155 -2.95 -28.04 5.91
N LEU A 156 -2.91 -26.85 6.50
CA LEU A 156 -2.30 -25.69 5.87
C LEU A 156 -0.78 -25.77 6.01
N PRO A 157 0.00 -25.11 5.13
CA PRO A 157 1.44 -25.00 5.30
C PRO A 157 1.78 -24.52 6.72
N ASP A 158 2.73 -25.23 7.32
CA ASP A 158 2.66 -25.74 8.70
C ASP A 158 3.01 -24.72 9.81
N THR A 159 3.17 -23.43 9.50
CA THR A 159 3.34 -22.41 10.54
C THR A 159 2.59 -21.13 10.22
N THR A 160 1.85 -20.61 11.19
CA THR A 160 1.30 -19.26 11.14
C THR A 160 2.40 -18.22 10.92
N GLU A 161 3.62 -18.51 11.38
CA GLU A 161 4.81 -17.68 11.18
C GLU A 161 5.23 -17.60 9.70
N ASP A 162 5.25 -18.71 8.97
CA ASP A 162 5.58 -18.72 7.54
C ASP A 162 4.56 -17.92 6.73
N LEU A 163 3.29 -18.02 7.10
CA LEU A 163 2.23 -17.31 6.42
C LEU A 163 2.28 -15.80 6.72
N GLU A 164 2.59 -15.41 7.95
CA GLU A 164 2.83 -14.01 8.32
C GLU A 164 4.07 -13.46 7.60
N ALA A 165 5.15 -14.23 7.50
CA ALA A 165 6.34 -13.86 6.74
C ALA A 165 6.04 -13.70 5.23
N ALA A 166 5.24 -14.60 4.65
CA ALA A 166 4.78 -14.51 3.27
C ALA A 166 3.92 -13.26 3.04
N LEU A 167 2.98 -12.97 3.96
CA LEU A 167 2.14 -11.76 3.92
C LEU A 167 2.98 -10.48 3.99
N LYS A 168 3.97 -10.42 4.89
CA LYS A 168 4.87 -9.28 5.02
C LYS A 168 5.72 -9.07 3.76
N THR A 169 6.15 -10.16 3.13
CA THR A 169 6.90 -10.12 1.87
C THR A 169 6.02 -9.61 0.72
N LEU A 170 4.78 -10.09 0.63
CA LEU A 170 3.78 -9.62 -0.34
C LEU A 170 3.45 -8.13 -0.13
N GLU A 171 3.31 -7.68 1.11
CA GLU A 171 3.03 -6.29 1.44
C GLU A 171 4.19 -5.36 1.05
N ASN A 172 5.43 -5.74 1.38
CA ASN A 172 6.63 -5.00 0.98
C ASN A 172 6.76 -4.93 -0.55
N ARG A 173 6.51 -6.04 -1.25
CA ARG A 173 6.55 -6.11 -2.72
C ARG A 173 5.47 -5.24 -3.35
N SER A 174 4.24 -5.33 -2.85
CA SER A 174 3.09 -4.53 -3.28
C SER A 174 3.34 -3.04 -3.12
N SER A 175 3.95 -2.62 -2.00
CA SER A 175 4.30 -1.22 -1.75
C SER A 175 5.31 -0.67 -2.77
N SER A 176 6.25 -1.50 -3.22
CA SER A 176 7.27 -1.12 -4.19
C SER A 176 6.70 -1.03 -5.60
N SER A 177 5.87 -2.00 -6.00
CA SER A 177 5.22 -2.01 -7.32
C SER A 177 4.40 -0.75 -7.59
N TYR A 178 3.69 -0.23 -6.57
CA TYR A 178 2.96 1.02 -6.68
C TYR A 178 3.86 2.23 -6.98
N LYS A 179 5.03 2.32 -6.33
CA LYS A 179 5.98 3.42 -6.58
C LYS A 179 6.48 3.38 -8.02
N TYR A 180 6.84 2.20 -8.52
CA TYR A 180 7.27 2.03 -9.90
C TYR A 180 6.15 2.36 -10.90
N GLN A 181 4.91 1.95 -10.64
CA GLN A 181 3.75 2.29 -11.48
C GLN A 181 3.64 3.81 -11.68
N LEU A 182 3.75 4.57 -10.59
CA LEU A 182 3.68 6.03 -10.63
C LEU A 182 4.86 6.64 -11.39
N VAL A 183 6.07 6.16 -11.15
CA VAL A 183 7.28 6.65 -11.83
C VAL A 183 7.20 6.40 -13.33
N PHE A 184 6.78 5.21 -13.77
CA PHE A 184 6.61 4.90 -15.19
C PHE A 184 5.51 5.75 -15.83
N PHE A 185 4.40 5.99 -15.12
CA PHE A 185 3.31 6.84 -15.62
C PHE A 185 3.76 8.29 -15.84
N VAL A 186 4.41 8.89 -14.82
CA VAL A 186 4.89 10.27 -14.89
C VAL A 186 5.98 10.41 -15.95
N SER A 187 6.94 9.48 -15.97
CA SER A 187 8.01 9.48 -16.97
C SER A 187 7.46 9.38 -18.40
N GLY A 188 6.53 8.45 -18.67
CA GLY A 188 5.86 8.34 -19.97
C GLY A 188 5.12 9.62 -20.38
N THR A 189 4.48 10.29 -19.41
CA THR A 189 3.79 11.57 -19.64
C THR A 189 4.76 12.70 -20.00
N CYS A 190 5.89 12.80 -19.30
CA CYS A 190 6.94 13.77 -19.64
C CYS A 190 7.51 13.54 -21.05
N PHE A 191 7.78 12.28 -21.41
CA PHE A 191 8.24 11.92 -22.74
C PHE A 191 7.23 12.30 -23.84
N PHE A 192 5.95 11.98 -23.61
CA PHE A 192 4.88 12.35 -24.55
C PHE A 192 4.76 13.87 -24.70
N LEU A 193 4.81 14.61 -23.60
CA LEU A 193 4.70 16.07 -23.62
C LEU A 193 5.87 16.72 -24.36
N LEU A 194 7.10 16.27 -24.09
CA LEU A 194 8.30 16.75 -24.80
C LEU A 194 8.20 16.49 -26.30
N TRP A 195 7.78 15.28 -26.69
CA TRP A 195 7.54 14.95 -28.09
C TRP A 195 6.47 15.84 -28.73
N HIS A 196 5.36 16.07 -28.03
CA HIS A 196 4.26 16.88 -28.54
C HIS A 196 4.66 18.35 -28.76
N ILE A 197 5.42 18.93 -27.82
CA ILE A 197 5.95 20.29 -27.96
C ILE A 197 6.92 20.37 -29.15
N ALA A 198 7.79 19.37 -29.32
CA ALA A 198 8.71 19.32 -30.45
C ALA A 198 7.97 19.21 -31.80
N ASP A 199 6.90 18.40 -31.88
CA ASP A 199 6.09 18.29 -33.10
C ASP A 199 5.32 19.59 -33.39
N MET A 200 4.78 20.26 -32.36
CA MET A 200 4.13 21.57 -32.52
C MET A 200 5.13 22.63 -33.00
N TRP A 201 6.33 22.70 -32.41
CA TRP A 201 7.37 23.65 -32.82
C TRP A 201 7.71 23.51 -34.30
N ARG A 202 7.82 22.27 -34.79
CA ARG A 202 8.12 21.99 -36.21
C ARG A 202 6.97 22.37 -37.15
N ARG A 203 5.72 22.34 -36.67
CA ARG A 203 4.54 22.69 -37.47
C ARG A 203 4.29 24.18 -37.54
N ILE A 204 4.93 25.01 -36.70
CA ILE A 204 4.86 26.47 -36.81
C ILE A 204 5.41 26.83 -38.19
N PRO A 205 4.55 27.27 -39.12
CA PRO A 205 4.99 27.43 -40.48
C PRO A 205 5.63 28.81 -40.64
N GLU A 206 6.74 28.86 -41.37
CA GLU A 206 7.60 30.06 -41.51
C GLU A 206 6.89 31.27 -42.14
N HIS A 207 5.68 31.12 -42.67
CA HIS A 207 4.94 32.20 -43.30
C HIS A 207 4.40 33.27 -42.34
N MET A 208 4.45 33.08 -41.01
CA MET A 208 4.14 34.16 -40.06
C MET A 208 5.32 35.12 -39.80
N CYS A 209 6.54 34.82 -40.25
CA CYS A 209 7.70 35.72 -40.10
C CYS A 209 7.84 36.77 -41.22
N LEU A 210 7.00 36.73 -42.27
CA LEU A 210 7.08 37.66 -43.41
C LEU A 210 6.23 38.94 -43.26
N TRP A 211 5.60 39.15 -42.10
CA TRP A 211 4.72 40.30 -41.83
C TRP A 211 5.10 41.14 -40.59
N VAL A 212 6.32 40.94 -40.05
CA VAL A 212 6.91 41.82 -39.01
C VAL A 212 8.15 42.48 -39.59
#